data_AF-A0A851HPT0-F1
#
_entry.id   AF-A0A851HPT0-F1
#
_cell.length_a   1.000
_cell.length_b   1.000
_cell.length_c   1.000
_cell.angle_alpha   90.00
_cell.angle_beta   90.00
_cell.angle_gamma   90.00
#
_symmetry.space_group_name_H-M   'P 1'
#
loop_
_entity.id
_entity.type
_entity.pdbx_description
1 polymer ?
#
loop_
_entity_poly.entity_id
_entity_poly.type
_entity_poly.pdbx_seq_one_letter_code
_entity_poly.pdbx_strand_id
1 'polypeptide(L)'
;MLFVPDAMAMARGHDGTTDAVIAAGAKGGIYLDPVTVMSAVASVTERLRLGCTLSTSFVPAYDIARRVATLHQLSGGPAAWNIVTSAYDYETQNMGLPGLEPRADRYHKADKVTQEVLDVWQTFPDDALWVDTETGRFADPTRIQPTNHGIGPLTVPGDVEGHRPMLLQAGASPTGLDFAAR
;
A
#
# COMPACT_ATOMS: atom_id res chain seq x y z
N MET A 1 10.22 11.18 7.85
CA MET A 1 9.61 10.31 6.83
C MET A 1 9.19 11.20 5.67
N LEU A 2 9.54 10.83 4.44
CA LEU A 2 8.96 11.42 3.24
C LEU A 2 7.68 10.63 2.92
N PHE A 3 6.59 11.34 2.66
CA PHE A 3 5.29 10.74 2.42
C PHE A 3 4.66 11.35 1.17
N VAL A 4 4.19 10.52 0.24
CA VAL A 4 3.44 10.97 -0.93
C VAL A 4 1.99 10.50 -0.81
N PRO A 5 1.03 11.44 -0.66
CA PRO A 5 -0.40 11.14 -0.74
C PRO A 5 -0.79 10.86 -2.18
N ASP A 6 -1.92 10.18 -2.36
CA ASP A 6 -2.43 9.85 -3.69
C ASP A 6 -3.96 9.87 -3.74
N ALA A 7 -4.49 10.00 -4.95
CA ALA A 7 -5.88 9.77 -5.30
C ALA A 7 -5.93 9.23 -6.73
N MET A 8 -6.79 8.23 -6.99
CA MET A 8 -6.82 7.55 -8.30
C MET A 8 -7.64 8.30 -9.36
N ALA A 9 -7.77 9.60 -9.19
CA ALA A 9 -8.43 10.48 -10.12
C ALA A 9 -8.12 11.95 -9.84
N MET A 10 -8.31 12.75 -10.87
CA MET A 10 -8.25 14.20 -10.75
C MET A 10 -9.44 14.72 -9.94
N ALA A 11 -9.16 15.63 -9.01
CA ALA A 11 -10.20 16.30 -8.26
C ALA A 11 -11.11 17.10 -9.21
N ARG A 12 -12.40 17.18 -8.86
CA ARG A 12 -13.40 17.94 -9.63
C ARG A 12 -13.84 19.18 -8.86
N GLY A 13 -14.05 20.26 -9.60
CA GLY A 13 -14.63 21.50 -9.09
C GLY A 13 -16.10 21.35 -8.69
N HIS A 14 -16.70 22.43 -8.19
CA HIS A 14 -18.12 22.43 -7.83
C HIS A 14 -19.05 22.17 -9.03
N ASP A 15 -18.60 22.52 -10.23
CA ASP A 15 -19.25 22.26 -11.52
C ASP A 15 -19.12 20.80 -11.98
N GLY A 16 -18.39 19.96 -11.24
CA GLY A 16 -18.16 18.55 -11.55
C GLY A 16 -17.14 18.32 -12.67
N THR A 17 -16.47 19.37 -13.16
CA THR A 17 -15.40 19.27 -14.17
C THR A 17 -14.02 19.33 -13.53
N THR A 18 -12.98 19.03 -14.30
CA THR A 18 -11.58 19.16 -13.86
C THR A 18 -10.97 20.52 -14.22
N ASP A 19 -11.69 21.37 -14.95
CA ASP A 19 -11.12 22.54 -15.62
C ASP A 19 -10.49 23.52 -14.65
N ALA A 20 -11.20 23.86 -13.56
CA ALA A 20 -10.68 24.75 -12.53
C ALA A 20 -9.45 24.17 -11.82
N VAL A 21 -9.42 22.84 -11.62
CA VAL A 21 -8.31 22.15 -10.96
C VAL A 21 -7.07 22.15 -11.85
N ILE A 22 -7.24 21.89 -13.15
CA ILE A 22 -6.16 21.93 -14.15
C ILE A 22 -5.64 23.36 -14.31
N ALA A 23 -6.52 24.32 -14.56
CA ALA A 23 -6.14 25.70 -14.83
C ALA A 23 -5.37 26.35 -13.68
N ALA A 24 -5.71 25.99 -12.44
CA ALA A 24 -5.05 26.50 -11.24
C ALA A 24 -3.81 25.69 -10.80
N GLY A 25 -3.55 24.53 -11.42
CA GLY A 25 -2.57 23.57 -10.89
C GLY A 25 -2.88 23.18 -9.44
N ALA A 26 -4.17 23.11 -9.08
CA ALA A 26 -4.60 22.93 -7.71
C ALA A 26 -4.27 21.52 -7.18
N LYS A 27 -4.30 21.37 -5.85
CA LYS A 27 -4.17 20.05 -5.20
C LYS A 27 -5.18 19.09 -5.84
N GLY A 28 -4.69 17.98 -6.36
CA GLY A 28 -5.50 17.00 -7.08
C GLY A 28 -5.52 17.15 -8.59
N GLY A 29 -4.81 18.12 -9.17
CA GLY A 29 -4.64 18.29 -10.62
C GLY A 29 -3.52 17.46 -11.23
N ILE A 30 -2.50 17.11 -10.44
CA ILE A 30 -1.38 16.26 -10.86
C ILE A 30 -1.01 15.34 -9.71
N TYR A 31 -1.11 14.03 -9.92
CA TYR A 31 -0.55 12.99 -9.05
C TYR A 31 0.44 12.14 -9.85
N LEU A 32 1.55 11.80 -9.22
CA LEU A 32 2.44 10.74 -9.68
C LEU A 32 2.13 9.49 -8.86
N ASP A 33 2.27 8.31 -9.47
CA ASP A 33 2.14 7.06 -8.72
C ASP A 33 3.11 7.05 -7.53
N PRO A 34 2.62 6.98 -6.29
CA PRO A 34 3.44 7.17 -5.10
C PRO A 34 4.47 6.06 -4.93
N VAL A 35 4.18 4.82 -5.37
CA VAL A 35 5.13 3.70 -5.27
C VAL A 35 6.29 3.91 -6.22
N THR A 36 6.04 4.32 -7.46
CA THR A 36 7.09 4.65 -8.44
C THR A 36 7.98 5.79 -7.94
N VAL A 37 7.39 6.88 -7.46
CA VAL A 37 8.15 8.01 -6.90
C VAL A 37 9.00 7.56 -5.72
N MET A 38 8.42 6.82 -4.78
CA MET A 38 9.15 6.34 -3.59
C MET A 38 10.26 5.37 -3.96
N SER A 39 10.08 4.52 -4.97
CA SER A 39 11.13 3.60 -5.46
C SER A 39 12.31 4.37 -6.05
N ALA A 40 12.05 5.46 -6.79
CA ALA A 40 13.09 6.33 -7.30
C ALA A 40 13.86 7.02 -6.15
N VAL A 41 13.14 7.54 -5.15
CA VAL A 41 13.76 8.16 -3.97
C VAL A 41 14.58 7.16 -3.16
N ALA A 42 14.09 5.92 -2.99
CA ALA A 42 14.77 4.86 -2.25
C ALA A 42 16.20 4.61 -2.77
N SER A 43 16.42 4.73 -4.08
CA SER A 43 17.73 4.50 -4.69
C SER A 43 18.80 5.56 -4.36
N VAL A 44 18.40 6.70 -3.78
CA VAL A 44 19.28 7.84 -3.51
C VAL A 44 19.21 8.32 -2.06
N THR A 45 18.62 7.55 -1.15
CA THR A 45 18.53 7.88 0.29
C THR A 45 18.80 6.67 1.16
N GLU A 46 19.41 6.90 2.32
CA GLU A 46 19.65 5.86 3.34
C GLU A 46 18.91 6.13 4.66
N ARG A 47 18.51 7.39 4.91
CA ARG A 47 17.99 7.81 6.23
C ARG A 47 16.51 8.19 6.23
N LEU A 48 15.95 8.50 5.07
CA LEU A 48 14.54 8.85 4.95
C LEU A 48 13.69 7.59 4.92
N ARG A 49 12.81 7.46 5.92
CA ARG A 49 11.67 6.53 5.84
C ARG A 49 10.72 6.99 4.74
N LEU A 50 10.19 6.05 3.96
CA LEU A 50 9.38 6.32 2.78
C LEU A 50 7.95 5.82 2.96
N GLY A 51 6.97 6.66 2.71
CA GLY A 51 5.56 6.31 2.85
C GLY A 51 4.76 6.63 1.59
N CYS A 52 3.89 5.70 1.20
CA CYS A 52 3.00 5.84 0.05
C CYS A 52 1.54 5.57 0.45
N THR A 53 0.62 6.21 -0.25
CA THR A 53 -0.81 5.94 -0.12
C THR A 53 -1.22 4.85 -1.10
N LEU A 54 -1.94 3.84 -0.62
CA LEU A 54 -2.60 2.84 -1.47
C LEU A 54 -4.00 2.58 -0.92
N SER A 55 -4.99 2.51 -1.82
CA SER A 55 -6.40 2.39 -1.45
C SER A 55 -6.83 0.93 -1.28
N THR A 56 -7.59 0.64 -0.23
CA THR A 56 -8.24 -0.67 -0.01
C THR A 56 -9.57 -0.81 -0.75
N SER A 57 -10.03 0.23 -1.45
CA SER A 57 -11.34 0.22 -2.12
C SER A 57 -11.38 -0.67 -3.34
N PHE A 58 -10.28 -0.79 -4.08
CA PHE A 58 -10.24 -1.45 -5.39
C PHE A 58 -8.92 -2.16 -5.68
N VAL A 59 -7.83 -1.84 -4.97
CA VAL A 59 -6.56 -2.54 -5.16
C VAL A 59 -6.62 -3.88 -4.41
N PRO A 60 -6.35 -5.03 -5.08
CA PRO A 60 -6.29 -6.32 -4.41
C PRO A 60 -5.22 -6.36 -3.32
N ALA A 61 -5.49 -7.05 -2.21
CA ALA A 61 -4.58 -7.13 -1.06
C ALA A 61 -3.19 -7.63 -1.45
N TYR A 62 -3.09 -8.68 -2.28
CA TYR A 62 -1.80 -9.20 -2.74
C TYR A 62 -0.96 -8.15 -3.50
N ASP A 63 -1.60 -7.31 -4.31
CA ASP A 63 -0.89 -6.26 -5.05
C ASP A 63 -0.40 -5.15 -4.12
N ILE A 64 -1.21 -4.74 -3.13
CA ILE A 64 -0.77 -3.84 -2.06
C ILE A 64 0.43 -4.45 -1.31
N ALA A 65 0.30 -5.69 -0.84
CA ALA A 65 1.33 -6.37 -0.07
C ALA A 65 2.66 -6.44 -0.83
N ARG A 66 2.61 -6.82 -2.12
CA ARG A 66 3.79 -6.91 -2.99
C ARG A 66 4.45 -5.57 -3.23
N ARG A 67 3.68 -4.52 -3.52
CA ARG A 67 4.23 -3.17 -3.78
C ARG A 67 4.89 -2.60 -2.54
N VAL A 68 4.24 -2.70 -1.39
CA VAL A 68 4.76 -2.17 -0.12
C VAL A 68 5.99 -2.95 0.34
N ALA A 69 5.96 -4.29 0.27
CA ALA A 69 7.13 -5.10 0.60
C ALA A 69 8.30 -4.82 -0.35
N THR A 70 8.04 -4.64 -1.65
CA THR A 70 9.09 -4.25 -2.60
C THR A 70 9.74 -2.93 -2.22
N LEU A 71 8.94 -1.90 -1.91
CA LEU A 71 9.48 -0.61 -1.45
C LEU A 71 10.24 -0.76 -0.12
N HIS A 72 9.76 -1.61 0.77
CA HIS A 72 10.42 -1.91 2.04
C HIS A 72 11.81 -2.52 1.85
N GLN A 73 11.94 -3.51 0.95
CA GLN A 73 13.22 -4.09 0.56
C GLN A 73 14.15 -3.04 -0.08
N LEU A 74 13.64 -2.25 -1.04
CA LEU A 74 14.43 -1.23 -1.73
C LEU A 74 14.94 -0.11 -0.83
N SER A 75 14.21 0.22 0.24
CA SER A 75 14.57 1.31 1.15
C SER A 75 15.46 0.87 2.32
N GLY A 76 15.76 -0.43 2.46
CA GLY A 76 16.62 -0.95 3.53
C GLY A 76 16.09 -0.71 4.95
N GLY A 77 14.78 -0.49 5.10
CA GLY A 77 14.17 -0.09 6.37
C GLY A 77 12.69 0.26 6.20
N PRO A 78 11.93 0.51 7.29
CA PRO A 78 10.48 0.46 7.24
C PRO A 78 9.88 1.50 6.30
N ALA A 79 9.45 1.01 5.14
CA ALA A 79 8.49 1.69 4.29
C ALA A 79 7.16 1.76 5.03
N ALA A 80 6.30 2.68 4.62
CA ALA A 80 5.01 2.90 5.22
C ALA A 80 3.88 2.85 4.18
N TRP A 81 2.80 2.19 4.54
CA TRP A 81 1.55 2.17 3.79
C TRP A 81 0.51 3.02 4.50
N ASN A 82 0.10 4.12 3.87
CA ASN A 82 -1.07 4.87 4.28
C ASN A 82 -2.33 4.27 3.70
N ILE A 83 -3.13 3.70 4.59
CA ILE A 83 -4.38 3.00 4.31
C ILE A 83 -5.48 4.04 4.11
N VAL A 84 -6.03 4.08 2.90
CA VAL A 84 -7.16 4.94 2.56
C VAL A 84 -8.28 4.14 1.94
N THR A 85 -9.50 4.64 2.08
CA THR A 85 -10.71 4.04 1.50
C THR A 85 -11.22 4.82 0.29
N SER A 86 -10.35 5.61 -0.36
CA SER A 86 -10.71 6.60 -1.38
C SER A 86 -11.72 7.65 -0.87
N ALA A 87 -12.04 8.67 -1.67
CA ALA A 87 -12.97 9.72 -1.27
C ALA A 87 -14.10 9.97 -2.28
N TYR A 88 -13.89 9.64 -3.55
CA TYR A 88 -14.86 9.95 -4.61
C TYR A 88 -15.18 8.77 -5.53
N ASP A 89 -16.42 8.69 -6.01
CA ASP A 89 -16.90 7.63 -6.92
C ASP A 89 -16.07 7.51 -8.19
N TYR A 90 -15.61 8.64 -8.71
CA TYR A 90 -14.83 8.68 -9.95
C TYR A 90 -13.46 7.98 -9.80
N GLU A 91 -12.93 7.82 -8.58
CA GLU A 91 -11.71 7.02 -8.34
C GLU A 91 -11.98 5.53 -8.62
N THR A 92 -13.09 5.00 -8.08
CA THR A 92 -13.52 3.62 -8.34
C THR A 92 -13.98 3.39 -9.78
N GLN A 93 -14.60 4.38 -10.42
CA GLN A 93 -15.05 4.28 -11.81
C GLN A 93 -13.87 4.17 -12.79
N ASN A 94 -12.75 4.85 -12.51
CA ASN A 94 -11.50 4.65 -13.27
C ASN A 94 -10.95 3.22 -13.16
N MET A 95 -11.38 2.46 -12.15
CA MET A 95 -11.02 1.06 -11.94
C MET A 95 -12.08 0.09 -12.48
N GLY A 96 -13.05 0.59 -13.25
CA GLY A 96 -14.14 -0.23 -13.82
C GLY A 96 -15.21 -0.65 -12.80
N LEU A 97 -15.27 -0.02 -11.63
CA LEU A 97 -16.29 -0.27 -10.61
C LEU A 97 -17.40 0.79 -10.66
N PRO A 98 -18.62 0.50 -10.17
CA PRO A 98 -19.75 1.42 -10.30
C PRO A 98 -19.61 2.73 -9.51
N GLY A 99 -18.89 2.73 -8.40
CA GLY A 99 -18.76 3.85 -7.47
C GLY A 99 -18.28 3.39 -6.11
N LEU A 100 -18.20 4.31 -5.14
CA LEU A 100 -17.83 3.99 -3.78
C LEU A 100 -18.97 3.31 -3.03
N GLU A 101 -18.60 2.29 -2.27
CA GLU A 101 -19.48 1.70 -1.27
C GLU A 101 -19.77 2.72 -0.15
N PRO A 102 -20.87 2.53 0.61
CA PRO A 102 -21.12 3.31 1.81
C PRO A 102 -19.91 3.34 2.74
N ARG A 103 -19.70 4.46 3.43
CA ARG A 103 -18.50 4.68 4.25
C ARG A 103 -18.21 3.54 5.24
N ALA A 104 -19.23 3.02 5.91
CA ALA A 104 -19.08 1.93 6.87
C ALA A 104 -18.54 0.65 6.19
N ASP A 105 -19.12 0.28 5.05
CA ASP A 105 -18.71 -0.90 4.27
C ASP A 105 -17.28 -0.74 3.75
N ARG A 106 -16.89 0.47 3.36
CA ARG A 106 -15.50 0.76 2.96
C ARG A 106 -14.50 0.54 4.09
N TYR A 107 -14.84 0.87 5.33
CA TYR A 107 -13.97 0.61 6.49
C TYR A 107 -13.96 -0.87 6.88
N HIS A 108 -15.09 -1.57 6.81
CA HIS A 108 -15.09 -3.03 6.98
C HIS A 108 -14.24 -3.74 5.92
N LYS A 109 -14.29 -3.27 4.68
CA LYS A 109 -13.42 -3.74 3.61
C LYS A 109 -11.96 -3.40 3.90
N ALA A 110 -11.68 -2.19 4.40
CA ALA A 110 -10.33 -1.80 4.79
C ALA A 110 -9.76 -2.71 5.88
N ASP A 111 -10.54 -3.09 6.90
CA ASP A 111 -10.15 -4.07 7.93
C ASP A 111 -9.74 -5.39 7.28
N LYS A 112 -10.62 -5.95 6.44
CA LYS A 112 -10.36 -7.23 5.78
C LYS A 112 -9.12 -7.19 4.90
N VAL A 113 -9.00 -6.17 4.05
CA VAL A 113 -7.86 -6.03 3.13
C VAL A 113 -6.57 -5.80 3.91
N THR A 114 -6.60 -5.01 4.99
CA THR A 114 -5.42 -4.76 5.83
C THR A 114 -4.96 -6.06 6.49
N GLN A 115 -5.89 -6.85 7.06
CA GLN A 115 -5.54 -8.15 7.63
C GLN A 115 -4.95 -9.10 6.58
N GLU A 116 -5.54 -9.16 5.39
CA GLU A 116 -5.05 -10.00 4.31
C GLU A 116 -3.65 -9.58 3.83
N VAL A 117 -3.36 -8.27 3.78
CA VAL A 117 -2.00 -7.76 3.52
C VAL A 117 -1.01 -8.22 4.61
N LEU A 118 -1.40 -8.10 5.88
CA LEU A 118 -0.57 -8.54 7.01
C LEU A 118 -0.28 -10.04 6.96
N ASP A 119 -1.28 -10.85 6.62
CA ASP A 119 -1.14 -12.29 6.46
C ASP A 119 -0.23 -12.63 5.27
N VAL A 120 -0.40 -11.92 4.14
CA VAL A 120 0.42 -12.11 2.94
C VAL A 120 1.89 -11.77 3.20
N TRP A 121 2.22 -10.75 4.00
CA TRP A 121 3.63 -10.47 4.36
C TRP A 121 4.30 -11.62 5.12
N GLN A 122 3.54 -12.42 5.87
CA GLN A 122 4.08 -13.59 6.59
C GLN A 122 4.35 -14.80 5.68
N THR A 123 3.89 -14.78 4.43
CA THR A 123 4.08 -15.89 3.49
C THR A 123 5.53 -16.05 3.01
N PHE A 124 6.36 -15.03 3.22
CA PHE A 124 7.80 -15.06 2.97
C PHE A 124 8.52 -14.27 4.08
N PRO A 125 8.88 -14.92 5.20
CA PRO A 125 9.68 -14.28 6.24
C PRO A 125 11.14 -14.12 5.80
N ASP A 126 11.81 -13.07 6.25
CA ASP A 126 13.17 -12.70 5.83
C ASP A 126 14.23 -13.73 6.23
N ASP A 127 14.09 -14.32 7.41
CA ASP A 127 14.95 -15.38 7.92
C ASP A 127 14.78 -16.75 7.21
N ALA A 128 13.82 -16.87 6.28
CA ALA A 128 13.74 -18.01 5.37
C ALA A 128 14.69 -17.88 4.17
N LEU A 129 15.24 -16.70 3.89
CA LEU A 129 16.19 -16.46 2.81
C LEU A 129 17.63 -16.57 3.35
N TRP A 130 18.41 -17.56 2.86
CA TRP A 130 19.77 -17.82 3.34
C TRP A 130 20.86 -17.30 2.39
N VAL A 131 20.64 -17.44 1.08
CA VAL A 131 21.63 -17.11 0.03
C VAL A 131 23.01 -17.71 0.33
N ASP A 132 23.05 -19.02 0.64
CA ASP A 132 24.30 -19.72 0.97
C ASP A 132 24.97 -20.23 -0.32
N THR A 133 26.07 -19.58 -0.70
CA THR A 133 26.85 -19.93 -1.89
C THR A 133 27.76 -21.15 -1.72
N GLU A 134 28.08 -21.54 -0.48
CA GLU A 134 28.93 -22.71 -0.20
C GLU A 134 28.12 -24.01 -0.32
N THR A 135 26.91 -24.03 0.24
CA THR A 135 26.01 -25.19 0.20
C THR A 135 25.04 -25.17 -0.98
N GLY A 136 24.90 -24.04 -1.66
CA GLY A 136 23.94 -23.83 -2.75
C GLY A 136 22.48 -23.68 -2.27
N ARG A 137 22.25 -23.51 -0.96
CA ARG A 137 20.91 -23.37 -0.39
C ARG A 137 20.45 -21.93 -0.46
N PHE A 138 19.39 -21.68 -1.24
CA PHE A 138 18.87 -20.33 -1.43
C PHE A 138 17.90 -19.89 -0.32
N ALA A 139 16.91 -20.71 0.00
CA ALA A 139 15.87 -20.41 0.99
C ALA A 139 15.25 -21.69 1.58
N ASP A 140 14.51 -21.55 2.68
CA ASP A 140 13.71 -22.62 3.30
C ASP A 140 12.34 -22.79 2.62
N PRO A 141 12.13 -23.84 1.81
CA PRO A 141 10.84 -24.04 1.13
C PRO A 141 9.71 -24.40 2.10
N THR A 142 10.01 -24.84 3.32
CA THR A 142 8.99 -25.20 4.32
C THR A 142 8.39 -23.97 5.00
N ARG A 143 9.08 -22.82 4.91
CA ARG A 143 8.67 -21.56 5.54
C ARG A 143 8.07 -20.54 4.57
N ILE A 144 8.21 -20.76 3.27
CA ILE A 144 7.62 -19.91 2.23
C ILE A 144 6.36 -20.60 1.72
N GLN A 145 5.21 -20.20 2.24
CA GLN A 145 3.93 -20.88 2.03
C GLN A 145 2.82 -19.85 1.82
N PRO A 146 1.81 -20.13 0.98
CA PRO A 146 0.66 -19.25 0.84
C PRO A 146 -0.08 -19.12 2.19
N THR A 147 -0.89 -18.07 2.31
CA THR A 147 -1.81 -17.90 3.42
C THR A 147 -2.81 -19.07 3.51
N ASN A 148 -3.48 -19.23 4.65
CA ASN A 148 -4.54 -20.23 4.84
C ASN A 148 -5.71 -20.11 3.85
N HIS A 149 -5.83 -18.97 3.15
CA HIS A 149 -6.84 -18.71 2.14
C HIS A 149 -6.31 -18.87 0.70
N GLY A 150 -5.11 -19.40 0.52
CA GLY A 150 -4.53 -19.74 -0.79
C GLY A 150 -3.89 -18.56 -1.53
N ILE A 151 -3.65 -17.44 -0.84
CA ILE A 151 -3.03 -16.25 -1.42
C ILE A 151 -1.53 -16.25 -1.16
N GLY A 152 -0.73 -16.03 -2.19
CA GLY A 152 0.74 -16.02 -2.12
C GLY A 152 1.41 -17.32 -2.59
N PRO A 153 2.66 -17.59 -2.17
CA PRO A 153 3.48 -16.73 -1.32
C PRO A 153 3.87 -15.41 -2.00
N LEU A 154 4.39 -14.47 -1.21
CA LEU A 154 4.98 -13.24 -1.72
C LEU A 154 6.24 -13.56 -2.53
N THR A 155 6.60 -12.70 -3.49
CA THR A 155 7.78 -12.89 -4.35
C THR A 155 9.08 -12.31 -3.76
N VAL A 156 8.98 -11.61 -2.63
CA VAL A 156 10.09 -11.02 -1.86
C VAL A 156 9.77 -11.20 -0.38
N PRO A 157 10.76 -11.12 0.53
CA PRO A 157 10.46 -11.11 1.95
C PRO A 157 9.51 -9.95 2.32
N GLY A 158 8.53 -10.23 3.18
CA GLY A 158 7.59 -9.23 3.69
C GLY A 158 8.26 -8.24 4.64
N ASP A 159 9.30 -8.70 5.34
CA ASP A 159 10.03 -7.98 6.38
C ASP A 159 11.49 -7.75 5.98
N VAL A 160 12.15 -6.82 6.67
CA VAL A 160 13.61 -6.56 6.60
C VAL A 160 14.16 -6.50 8.02
N GLU A 161 15.08 -7.40 8.36
CA GLU A 161 15.68 -7.52 9.71
C GLU A 161 14.62 -7.70 10.82
N GLY A 162 13.58 -8.49 10.54
CA GLY A 162 12.45 -8.73 11.45
C GLY A 162 11.52 -7.51 11.63
N HIS A 163 11.71 -6.45 10.85
CA HIS A 163 10.80 -5.31 10.81
C HIS A 163 9.87 -5.40 9.62
N ARG A 164 8.57 -5.24 9.86
CA ARG A 164 7.55 -5.14 8.80
C ARG A 164 7.33 -3.69 8.36
N PRO A 165 6.68 -3.46 7.20
CA PRO A 165 6.24 -2.14 6.80
C PRO A 165 5.30 -1.50 7.84
N MET A 166 5.41 -0.18 8.02
CA MET A 166 4.56 0.58 8.92
C MET A 166 3.18 0.81 8.32
N LEU A 167 2.15 0.77 9.16
CA LEU A 167 0.80 1.19 8.76
C LEU A 167 0.59 2.65 9.18
N LEU A 168 0.05 3.45 8.26
CA LEU A 168 -0.40 4.82 8.50
C LEU A 168 -1.90 4.91 8.20
N GLN A 169 -2.56 5.81 8.92
CA GLN A 169 -3.99 6.04 8.77
C GLN A 169 -4.28 7.52 9.03
N ALA A 170 -5.09 8.14 8.16
CA ALA A 170 -5.39 9.57 8.22
C ALA A 170 -6.90 9.89 8.30
N GLY A 171 -7.73 8.90 8.60
CA GLY A 171 -9.19 9.03 8.67
C GLY A 171 -9.63 9.68 9.98
N ALA A 172 -10.04 10.95 9.92
CA ALA A 172 -10.47 11.72 11.10
C ALA A 172 -11.92 11.47 11.58
N SER A 173 -12.72 10.66 10.87
CA SER A 173 -14.07 10.31 11.35
C SER A 173 -14.06 9.34 12.51
N PRO A 174 -15.14 9.21 13.30
CA PRO A 174 -15.27 8.20 14.35
C PRO A 174 -14.88 6.79 13.87
N THR A 175 -15.48 6.28 12.79
CA THR A 175 -15.12 4.97 12.20
C THR A 175 -13.67 4.88 11.73
N GLY A 176 -13.08 6.02 11.33
CA GLY A 176 -11.68 6.09 10.90
C GLY A 176 -10.72 6.06 12.07
N LEU A 177 -11.07 6.69 13.19
CA LEU A 177 -10.32 6.65 14.44
C LEU A 177 -10.41 5.26 15.07
N ASP A 178 -11.59 4.64 15.07
CA ASP A 178 -11.78 3.27 15.55
C ASP A 178 -10.95 2.28 14.72
N PHE A 179 -10.90 2.47 13.40
CA PHE A 179 -10.04 1.69 12.50
C PHE A 179 -8.56 1.91 12.80
N ALA A 180 -8.12 3.15 13.04
CA ALA A 180 -6.73 3.47 13.35
C ALA A 180 -6.25 2.93 14.70
N ALA A 181 -7.17 2.67 15.64
CA ALA A 181 -6.86 2.20 16.99
C ALA A 181 -6.69 0.67 17.09
N ARG A 182 -7.02 -0.09 16.04
CA ARG A 182 -6.85 -1.54 15.95
C ARG A 182 -5.52 -1.90 15.30
#